data_AF-A0A0D0C630-F1
#
_entry.id   AF-A0A0D0C630-F1
#
_cell.length_a   1.000
_cell.length_b   1.000
_cell.length_c   1.000
_cell.angle_alpha   90.00
_cell.angle_beta   90.00
_cell.angle_gamma   90.00
#
_symmetry.space_group_name_H-M   'P 1'
#
loop_
_entity.id
_entity.type
_entity.pdbx_description
1 polymer ?
#
loop_
_entity_poly.entity_id
_entity_poly.type
_entity_poly.pdbx_seq_one_letter_code
_entity_poly.pdbx_strand_id
1 'polypeptide(L)'
;MWKERDTRNSFKELGWYMPEEFMGGNLFQWIVELHWFDETLSIADDMKASRKLDSTLFKLCFPSNYPLGPPLFRIITPRFLRFIPDGGGHVQEAG
;
A
#
# COMPACT_ATOMS: atom_id res chain seq x y z
N MET A 1 18.53 2.79 5.89
CA MET A 1 18.99 1.44 5.49
C MET A 1 18.35 0.43 6.45
N TRP A 2 17.05 0.21 6.27
CA TRP A 2 16.21 -0.96 6.60
C TRP A 2 16.68 -1.95 7.68
N LYS A 3 16.83 -1.50 8.93
CA LYS A 3 17.23 -2.38 10.06
C LYS A 3 16.10 -3.26 10.59
N GLU A 4 14.83 -2.90 10.34
CA GLU A 4 13.68 -3.67 10.83
C GLU A 4 13.32 -4.88 9.96
N ARG A 5 13.99 -5.07 8.82
CA ARG A 5 13.77 -6.23 7.95
C ARG A 5 14.26 -7.56 8.53
N ASP A 6 15.18 -7.51 9.50
CA ASP A 6 15.98 -8.68 9.92
C ASP A 6 15.45 -9.39 11.18
N THR A 7 14.49 -8.81 11.91
CA THR A 7 14.24 -9.22 13.31
C THR A 7 12.90 -9.91 13.61
N ARG A 8 12.11 -10.34 12.62
CA ARG A 8 10.91 -11.16 12.91
C ARG A 8 10.58 -12.11 11.76
N ASN A 9 10.08 -13.29 12.11
CA ASN A 9 9.49 -14.27 11.19
C ASN A 9 8.74 -13.57 10.06
N SER A 10 9.21 -13.82 8.83
CA SER A 10 8.71 -13.35 7.52
C SER A 10 7.51 -12.40 7.54
N PHE A 11 7.67 -11.16 7.05
CA PHE A 11 6.59 -10.16 6.83
C PHE A 11 5.32 -10.70 6.16
N LYS A 12 5.42 -11.85 5.48
CA LYS A 12 4.26 -12.63 5.00
C LYS A 12 3.24 -12.97 6.09
N GLU A 13 3.65 -13.18 7.35
CA GLU A 13 2.74 -13.59 8.43
C GLU A 13 1.90 -12.42 8.99
N LEU A 14 2.38 -11.17 8.86
CA LEU A 14 1.70 -9.97 9.38
C LEU A 14 0.66 -9.41 8.40
N GLY A 15 0.76 -9.74 7.11
CA GLY A 15 -0.07 -9.19 6.03
C GLY A 15 0.31 -7.76 5.65
N TRP A 16 0.44 -6.86 6.62
CA TRP A 16 0.84 -5.46 6.44
C TRP A 16 1.76 -4.96 7.55
N TYR A 17 2.48 -3.87 7.27
CA TYR A 17 3.42 -3.23 8.18
C TYR A 17 3.37 -1.70 8.03
N MET A 18 3.53 -0.97 9.13
CA MET A 18 3.59 0.50 9.15
C MET A 18 4.95 0.93 9.69
N PRO A 19 5.87 1.40 8.85
CA PRO A 19 7.19 1.82 9.29
C PRO A 19 7.09 3.08 10.15
N GLU A 20 7.61 3.03 11.38
CA GLU A 20 7.58 4.17 12.31
C GLU A 20 8.33 5.39 11.76
N GLU A 21 9.36 5.15 10.94
CA GLU A 21 10.14 6.18 10.25
C GLU A 21 9.29 7.12 9.38
N PHE A 22 8.13 6.66 8.90
CA PHE A 22 7.25 7.46 8.05
C PHE A 22 6.13 8.19 8.80
N MET A 23 5.94 7.90 10.09
CA MET A 23 4.83 8.47 10.85
C MET A 23 5.13 9.86 11.43
N GLY A 24 6.41 10.29 11.49
CA GLY A 24 6.85 11.70 11.54
C GLY A 24 6.13 12.66 12.51
N GLY A 25 5.44 12.16 13.54
CA GLY A 25 4.59 12.95 14.44
C GLY A 25 3.19 13.31 13.91
N ASN A 26 2.80 12.88 12.72
CA ASN A 26 1.47 13.14 12.16
C ASN A 26 0.60 11.89 12.15
N LEU A 27 -0.26 11.76 13.17
CA LEU A 27 -1.19 10.64 13.32
C LEU A 27 -2.28 10.58 12.24
N PHE A 28 -2.45 11.64 11.44
CA PHE A 28 -3.42 11.71 10.33
C PHE A 28 -2.80 11.38 8.97
N GLN A 29 -1.55 10.92 8.94
CA GLN A 29 -0.89 10.45 7.72
C GLN A 29 -0.24 9.09 7.95
N TRP A 30 -0.78 8.06 7.31
CA TRP A 30 -0.29 6.71 7.45
C TRP A 30 0.39 6.28 6.16
N ILE A 31 1.58 5.70 6.29
CA ILE A 31 2.25 4.96 5.23
C ILE A 31 2.24 3.50 5.63
N VAL A 32 1.64 2.67 4.79
CA VAL A 32 1.42 1.25 5.06
C VAL A 32 2.00 0.44 3.91
N GLU A 33 2.79 -0.56 4.25
CA GLU A 33 3.35 -1.55 3.34
C GLU A 33 2.56 -2.85 3.45
N LEU A 34 1.98 -3.30 2.35
CA LEU A 34 1.20 -4.53 2.26
C LEU A 34 2.03 -5.61 1.58
N HIS A 35 2.30 -6.71 2.28
CA HIS A 35 3.19 -7.79 1.87
C HIS A 35 2.45 -9.04 1.40
N TRP A 36 1.12 -9.08 1.58
CA TRP A 36 0.32 -10.24 1.23
C TRP A 36 -0.87 -9.84 0.36
N PHE A 37 -0.96 -10.51 -0.79
CA PHE A 37 -2.11 -10.49 -1.66
C PHE A 37 -2.62 -11.92 -1.78
N ASP A 38 -3.94 -12.08 -1.87
CA ASP A 38 -4.54 -13.37 -2.15
C ASP A 38 -4.04 -13.89 -3.51
N GLU A 39 -3.52 -15.11 -3.53
CA GLU A 39 -2.94 -15.72 -4.73
C GLU A 39 -3.97 -15.96 -5.85
N THR A 40 -5.27 -15.90 -5.53
CA THR A 40 -6.36 -15.98 -6.52
C THR A 40 -6.56 -14.69 -7.31
N LEU A 41 -5.96 -13.57 -6.87
CA LEU A 41 -6.07 -12.28 -7.54
C LEU A 41 -5.01 -12.12 -8.63
N SER A 42 -5.38 -11.54 -9.77
CA SER A 42 -4.45 -11.28 -10.89
C SER A 42 -3.25 -10.40 -10.50
N ILE A 43 -3.40 -9.54 -9.49
CA ILE A 43 -2.32 -8.73 -8.93
C ILE A 43 -1.19 -9.58 -8.34
N ALA A 44 -1.50 -10.76 -7.78
CA ALA A 44 -0.50 -11.65 -7.21
C ALA A 44 0.41 -12.22 -8.32
N ASP A 45 -0.16 -12.52 -9.49
CA ASP A 45 0.60 -12.96 -10.66
C ASP A 45 1.46 -11.83 -11.23
N ASP A 46 0.92 -10.62 -11.34
CA ASP A 46 1.67 -9.43 -11.81
C ASP A 46 2.83 -9.09 -10.89
N MET A 47 2.65 -9.22 -9.58
CA MET A 47 3.71 -9.04 -8.58
C MET A 47 4.78 -10.13 -8.69
N LYS A 48 4.38 -11.40 -8.84
CA LYS A 48 5.32 -12.52 -9.07
C LYS A 48 6.12 -12.35 -10.37
N ALA A 49 5.47 -11.91 -11.45
CA ALA A 49 6.12 -11.66 -12.74
C ALA A 49 7.10 -10.48 -12.67
N SER A 50 6.76 -9.46 -11.88
CA SER A 50 7.61 -8.32 -11.59
C SER A 50 8.67 -8.73 -10.55
N ARG A 51 9.82 -9.24 -11.01
CA ARG A 51 10.96 -9.78 -10.23
C ARG A 51 11.53 -8.93 -9.06
N LYS A 52 10.91 -7.80 -8.69
CA LYS A 52 11.35 -6.86 -7.64
C LYS A 52 10.22 -6.36 -6.73
N LEU A 53 9.00 -6.90 -6.82
CA LEU A 53 7.86 -6.39 -6.07
C LEU A 53 7.32 -7.44 -5.09
N ASP A 54 7.79 -7.35 -3.86
CA ASP A 54 7.31 -8.19 -2.76
C ASP A 54 6.21 -7.51 -1.93
N SER A 55 5.98 -6.22 -2.14
CA SER A 55 5.02 -5.43 -1.37
C SER A 55 4.48 -4.23 -2.15
N THR A 56 3.34 -3.72 -1.69
CA THR A 56 2.75 -2.46 -2.17
C THR A 56 2.70 -1.45 -1.03
N LEU A 57 3.24 -0.27 -1.26
CA LEU A 57 3.20 0.85 -0.32
C LEU A 57 2.05 1.78 -0.69
N PHE A 58 1.19 2.09 0.27
CA PHE A 58 0.14 3.08 0.12
C PHE A 58 0.14 4.10 1.25
N LYS A 59 -0.47 5.25 0.97
CA LYS A 59 -0.64 6.38 1.87
C LYS A 59 -2.11 6.59 2.14
N LEU A 60 -2.47 6.74 3.42
CA LEU A 60 -3.74 7.32 3.84
C LEU A 60 -3.50 8.70 4.43
N CYS A 61 -4.25 9.70 3.96
CA CYS A 61 -4.33 11.01 4.58
C CYS A 61 -5.74 11.22 5.11
N PHE A 62 -5.86 11.43 6.41
CA PHE A 62 -7.13 11.72 7.06
C PHE A 62 -7.38 13.24 7.03
N PRO A 63 -8.49 13.71 6.42
CA PRO A 63 -8.82 15.13 6.43
C PRO A 63 -9.31 15.57 7.82
N SER A 64 -9.35 16.88 8.05
CA SER A 64 -9.80 17.47 9.33
C SER A 64 -11.25 17.16 9.69
N ASN A 65 -12.08 16.79 8.70
CA ASN A 65 -13.47 16.39 8.88
C ASN A 65 -13.65 14.86 8.96
N TYR A 66 -12.58 14.07 9.04
CA TYR A 66 -12.68 12.64 9.31
C TYR A 66 -13.31 12.40 10.70
N PRO A 67 -14.25 11.45 10.88
CA PRO A 67 -14.67 10.39 9.95
C PRO A 67 -15.83 10.75 9.01
N LEU A 68 -16.31 12.00 8.98
CA LEU A 68 -17.37 12.42 8.05
C LEU A 68 -16.87 12.48 6.60
N GLY A 69 -15.65 13.00 6.39
CA GLY A 69 -14.95 12.93 5.11
C GLY A 69 -14.12 11.65 4.99
N PRO A 70 -14.10 10.98 3.82
CA PRO A 70 -13.30 9.78 3.64
C PRO A 70 -11.80 10.10 3.69
N PRO A 71 -10.95 9.15 4.12
CA PRO A 71 -9.51 9.32 4.01
C PRO A 71 -9.11 9.29 2.53
N LEU A 72 -8.11 10.09 2.18
CA LEU A 72 -7.51 10.04 0.84
C LEU A 72 -6.56 8.86 0.79
N PHE A 73 -6.87 7.88 -0.07
CA PHE A 73 -6.05 6.71 -0.31
C PHE A 73 -5.23 6.90 -1.59
N ARG A 74 -3.92 6.68 -1.52
CA ARG A 74 -3.03 6.75 -2.68
C ARG A 74 -1.99 5.64 -2.64
N ILE A 75 -1.75 5.00 -3.77
CA ILE A 75 -0.63 4.06 -3.92
C ILE A 75 0.65 4.85 -4.18
N ILE A 76 1.71 4.55 -3.43
CA ILE A 76 3.05 5.14 -3.62
C ILE A 76 3.86 4.29 -4.60
N THR A 77 3.86 2.97 -4.41
CA THR A 77 4.58 2.01 -5.26
C THR A 77 4.00 0.61 -5.07
N PRO A 78 3.98 -0.26 -6.11
CA PRO A 78 4.32 0.01 -7.50
C PRO A 78 3.29 0.90 -8.20
N ARG A 79 3.64 1.41 -9.39
CA ARG A 79 2.66 2.09 -10.24
C ARG A 79 1.74 1.04 -10.85
N PHE A 80 0.49 1.00 -10.40
CA PHE A 80 -0.53 0.18 -11.05
C PHE A 80 -0.93 0.84 -12.36
N LEU A 81 -0.95 0.05 -13.43
CA LEU A 81 -1.62 0.47 -14.65
C LEU A 81 -3.12 0.56 -14.35
N ARG A 82 -3.74 1.66 -14.77
CA ARG A 82 -5.18 1.84 -14.64
C ARG A 82 -5.86 0.63 -15.27
N PHE A 83 -6.77 -0.01 -14.55
CA PHE A 83 -7.70 -0.96 -15.14
C PHE A 83 -8.31 -0.30 -16.37
N ILE A 84 -8.10 -0.89 -17.54
CA ILE A 84 -8.76 -0.45 -18.76
C ILE A 84 -10.25 -0.81 -18.54
N PRO A 85 -11.15 0.18 -18.42
CA PRO A 85 -12.55 -0.05 -18.08
C PRO A 85 -13.22 -0.69 -19.29
N ASP A 86 -13.75 -1.91 -19.16
CA ASP A 86 -15.18 -2.06 -18.87
C ASP A 86 -15.55 -2.18 -17.36
N GLY A 87 -14.58 -2.10 -16.45
CA GLY A 87 -14.82 -2.21 -15.00
C GLY A 87 -14.65 -0.88 -14.25
N GLY A 88 -15.76 -0.23 -13.89
CA GLY A 88 -15.80 1.03 -13.16
C GLY A 88 -15.18 0.97 -11.76
N GLY A 89 -14.09 1.70 -11.54
CA GLY A 89 -13.51 1.94 -10.22
C GLY A 89 -12.78 3.29 -10.20
N HIS A 90 -13.28 4.23 -9.39
CA HIS A 90 -12.65 5.54 -9.18
C HIS A 90 -11.35 5.38 -8.39
N VAL A 91 -10.21 5.35 -9.07
CA VAL A 91 -8.89 5.62 -8.45
C VAL A 91 -8.29 6.82 -9.19
N GLN A 92 -8.21 7.96 -8.50
CA GLN A 92 -7.54 9.16 -9.01
C GLN A 92 -6.03 8.94 -8.93
N GLU A 93 -5.35 8.96 -10.08
CA GLU A 93 -3.89 8.98 -10.14
C GLU A 93 -3.37 10.37 -9.69
N ALA A 94 -2.25 10.39 -8.97
CA ALA A 94 -1.49 11.62 -8.75
C ALA A 94 -0.35 11.65 -9.78
N GLY A 95 -0.34 12.68 -10.62
CA GLY A 95 0.72 12.94 -11.60
C GLY A 95 2.03 13.40 -10.98
#